data_AF-A0A7C6AHY3-F1
#
_entry.id   AF-A0A7C6AHY3-F1
#
_cell.length_a   1.000
_cell.length_b   1.000
_cell.length_c   1.000
_cell.angle_alpha   90.00
_cell.angle_beta   90.00
_cell.angle_gamma   90.00
#
_symmetry.space_group_name_H-M   'P 1'
#
loop_
_entity.id
_entity.type
_entity.pdbx_description
1 polymer ?
#
loop_
_entity_poly.entity_id
_entity_poly.type
_entity_poly.pdbx_seq_one_letter_code
_entity_poly.pdbx_strand_id
1 'polypeptide(L)'
;MIELSPEAQFWVIINVILLALIATLTSNLIRRRRVGKLEKSLAPLSASWISTLDHLLRSRGPSEAIIVTFNKVLDDLKGYLGLSLSRGSTSREAVLAICSRLSEGACQSLMRLYEIYEPVRFGGGSARREDLDEFRRTLIKLISEIRLWRSRS
;
A
#
# COMPACT_ATOMS: atom_id res chain seq x y z
N MET A 1 -34.28 2.45 -36.89
CA MET A 1 -33.90 1.48 -35.85
C MET A 1 -33.09 0.40 -36.55
N ILE A 2 -31.79 0.29 -36.26
CA ILE A 2 -30.94 -0.73 -36.88
C ILE A 2 -31.14 -2.01 -36.08
N GLU A 3 -31.98 -2.92 -36.58
CA GLU A 3 -32.11 -4.27 -36.03
C GLU A 3 -30.84 -5.05 -36.39
N LEU A 4 -29.92 -5.13 -35.44
CA LEU A 4 -28.76 -6.00 -35.52
C LEU A 4 -29.24 -7.45 -35.56
N SER A 5 -28.84 -8.22 -36.58
CA SER A 5 -29.20 -9.63 -36.67
C SER A 5 -28.74 -10.38 -35.41
N PRO A 6 -29.43 -11.46 -34.99
CA PRO A 6 -29.06 -12.23 -33.80
C PRO A 6 -27.60 -12.70 -33.83
N GLU A 7 -27.08 -12.98 -35.02
CA GLU A 7 -25.68 -13.36 -35.26
C GLU A 7 -24.72 -12.19 -34.99
N ALA A 8 -25.07 -10.98 -35.43
CA ALA A 8 -24.28 -9.78 -35.14
C ALA A 8 -24.26 -9.45 -33.63
N GLN A 9 -25.38 -9.63 -32.93
CA GLN A 9 -25.43 -9.46 -31.47
C GLN A 9 -24.56 -10.49 -30.75
N PHE A 10 -24.58 -11.75 -31.20
CA PHE A 10 -23.75 -12.81 -30.63
C PHE A 10 -22.26 -12.51 -30.76
N TRP A 11 -21.82 -12.06 -31.94
CA TRP A 11 -20.43 -11.63 -32.16
C TRP A 11 -20.03 -10.43 -31.31
N VAL A 12 -20.91 -9.45 -31.13
CA VAL A 12 -20.64 -8.28 -30.28
C VAL A 12 -20.46 -8.69 -28.82
N ILE A 13 -21.33 -9.57 -28.29
CA ILE A 13 -21.24 -10.03 -26.90
C ILE A 13 -19.93 -10.79 -26.65
N ILE A 14 -19.53 -11.67 -27.57
CA ILE A 14 -18.26 -12.39 -27.48
C ILE A 14 -17.09 -11.41 -27.44
N ASN A 15 -17.08 -10.42 -28.32
CA ASN A 15 -16.01 -9.42 -28.37
C ASN A 15 -15.95 -8.57 -27.08
N VAL A 16 -17.08 -8.20 -26.50
CA VAL A 16 -17.14 -7.47 -25.22
C VAL A 16 -16.57 -8.30 -24.07
N ILE A 17 -16.93 -9.59 -23.98
CA ILE A 17 -16.41 -10.51 -22.96
C ILE A 17 -14.91 -10.68 -23.14
N LEU A 18 -14.44 -10.91 -24.37
CA LEU A 18 -13.01 -11.03 -24.68
C LEU A 18 -12.24 -9.77 -24.32
N LEU A 19 -12.78 -8.59 -24.65
CA LEU A 19 -12.17 -7.30 -24.32
C LEU A 19 -12.07 -7.11 -22.81
N ALA A 20 -13.13 -7.44 -22.05
CA ALA A 20 -13.12 -7.37 -20.59
C ALA A 20 -12.08 -8.33 -19.99
N LEU A 21 -11.95 -9.54 -20.54
CA LEU A 21 -10.95 -10.52 -20.13
C LEU A 21 -9.53 -10.04 -20.42
N ILE A 22 -9.28 -9.51 -21.62
CA ILE A 22 -7.99 -8.93 -22.04
C ILE A 22 -7.64 -7.74 -21.14
N ALA A 23 -8.57 -6.81 -20.90
CA ALA A 23 -8.36 -5.65 -20.04
C ALA A 23 -8.05 -6.06 -18.60
N THR A 24 -8.74 -7.08 -18.08
CA THR A 24 -8.49 -7.61 -16.73
C THR A 24 -7.12 -8.30 -16.65
N LEU A 25 -6.76 -9.09 -17.66
CA LEU A 25 -5.47 -9.77 -17.76
C LEU A 25 -4.31 -8.78 -17.91
N THR A 26 -4.44 -7.79 -18.79
CA THR A 26 -3.44 -6.73 -18.97
C THR A 26 -3.32 -5.86 -17.73
N SER A 27 -4.42 -5.48 -17.09
CA SER A 27 -4.38 -4.75 -15.81
C SER A 27 -3.67 -5.56 -14.73
N ASN A 28 -3.95 -6.86 -14.60
CA ASN A 28 -3.26 -7.75 -13.66
C ASN A 28 -1.78 -7.98 -14.04
N LEU A 29 -1.44 -8.06 -15.33
CA LEU A 29 -0.07 -8.17 -15.82
C LEU A 29 0.72 -6.88 -15.58
N ILE A 30 0.12 -5.71 -15.80
CA ILE A 30 0.74 -4.41 -15.49
C ILE A 30 0.93 -4.29 -13.99
N ARG A 31 -0.06 -4.68 -13.17
CA ARG A 31 0.06 -4.70 -11.71
C ARG A 31 1.18 -5.64 -11.27
N ARG A 32 1.25 -6.86 -11.79
CA ARG A 32 2.34 -7.82 -11.51
C ARG A 32 3.70 -7.33 -12.01
N ARG A 33 3.78 -6.71 -13.18
CA ARG A 33 5.02 -6.15 -13.74
C ARG A 33 5.48 -4.91 -12.99
N ARG A 34 4.57 -4.07 -12.48
CA ARG A 34 4.92 -2.95 -11.57
C ARG A 34 5.49 -3.49 -10.26
N VAL A 35 4.92 -4.58 -9.73
CA VAL A 35 5.48 -5.29 -8.56
C VAL A 35 6.87 -5.87 -8.87
N GLY A 36 7.06 -6.52 -10.03
CA GLY A 36 8.35 -7.12 -10.42
C GLY A 36 9.45 -6.14 -10.87
N LYS A 37 9.11 -4.93 -11.36
CA LYS A 37 10.13 -3.91 -11.71
C LYS A 37 10.61 -3.10 -10.51
N LEU A 38 9.87 -3.13 -9.40
CA LEU A 38 10.21 -2.48 -8.13
C LEU A 38 10.92 -3.43 -7.15
N GLU A 39 11.25 -4.64 -7.62
CA GLU A 39 11.63 -5.80 -6.80
C GLU A 39 13.11 -5.80 -6.37
N LYS A 40 13.87 -4.73 -6.63
CA LYS A 40 15.33 -4.73 -6.33
C LYS A 40 15.78 -3.75 -5.25
N SER A 41 14.93 -2.87 -4.73
CA SER A 41 15.37 -2.02 -3.62
C SER A 41 14.24 -1.40 -2.81
N LEU A 42 14.32 -1.52 -1.49
CA LEU A 42 13.49 -0.76 -0.55
C LEU A 42 13.94 0.69 -0.38
N ALA A 43 15.13 1.06 -0.88
CA ALA A 43 15.64 2.42 -0.84
C ALA A 43 14.75 3.43 -1.59
N PRO A 44 14.34 3.18 -2.86
CA PRO A 44 13.38 4.04 -3.56
C PRO A 44 11.99 4.03 -2.88
N LEU A 45 11.59 2.90 -2.28
CA LEU A 45 10.32 2.79 -1.54
C LEU A 45 10.28 3.71 -0.32
N SER A 46 11.36 3.70 0.48
CA SER A 46 11.48 4.54 1.69
C SER A 46 11.41 6.04 1.42
N ALA A 47 12.04 6.50 0.33
CA ALA A 47 11.98 7.89 -0.10
C ALA A 47 10.57 8.26 -0.60
N SER A 48 9.86 7.29 -1.20
CA SER A 48 8.49 7.48 -1.65
C SER A 48 7.49 7.65 -0.51
N TRP A 49 7.73 7.08 0.68
CA TRP A 49 6.81 7.21 1.80
C TRP A 49 6.78 8.64 2.36
N ILE A 50 7.95 9.26 2.52
CA ILE A 50 8.07 10.65 2.98
C ILE A 50 7.44 11.60 1.95
N SER A 51 7.75 11.42 0.66
CA SER A 51 7.18 12.29 -0.38
C SER A 51 5.67 12.10 -0.54
N THR A 52 5.16 10.88 -0.36
CA THR A 52 3.72 10.61 -0.33
C THR A 52 3.05 11.33 0.83
N LEU A 53 3.63 11.26 2.03
CA LEU A 53 3.13 11.97 3.21
C LEU A 53 3.09 13.48 2.95
N ASP A 54 4.20 14.08 2.54
CA ASP A 54 4.31 15.53 2.30
C ASP A 54 3.33 16.00 1.19
N HIS A 55 3.14 15.21 0.14
CA HIS A 55 2.18 15.51 -0.92
C HIS A 55 0.73 15.47 -0.43
N LEU A 56 0.37 14.44 0.36
CA LEU A 56 -0.99 14.29 0.88
C LEU A 56 -1.32 15.33 1.94
N LEU A 57 -0.32 15.76 2.73
CA LEU A 57 -0.50 16.86 3.68
C LEU A 57 -0.90 18.16 2.99
N ARG A 58 -0.35 18.44 1.80
CA ARG A 58 -0.68 19.65 1.02
C ARG A 58 -2.02 19.55 0.29
N SER A 59 -2.49 18.35 -0.02
CA SER A 59 -3.61 18.14 -0.96
C SER A 59 -4.90 17.63 -0.31
N ARG A 60 -4.81 16.83 0.76
CA ARG A 60 -5.95 16.13 1.37
C ARG A 60 -6.06 16.26 2.88
N GLY A 61 -5.05 16.85 3.52
CA GLY A 61 -5.04 17.11 4.96
C GLY A 61 -4.47 15.97 5.81
N PRO A 62 -4.30 16.20 7.12
CA PRO A 62 -3.51 15.33 8.01
C PRO A 62 -4.01 13.89 8.14
N SER A 63 -5.31 13.70 8.38
CA SER A 63 -5.88 12.35 8.60
C SER A 63 -5.71 11.46 7.37
N GLU A 64 -6.09 11.97 6.19
CA GLU A 64 -5.97 11.23 4.94
C GLU A 64 -4.51 10.93 4.61
N ALA A 65 -3.60 11.88 4.89
CA ALA A 65 -2.17 11.69 4.69
C ALA A 65 -1.62 10.53 5.53
N ILE A 66 -1.99 10.44 6.80
CA ILE A 66 -1.60 9.32 7.69
C ILE A 66 -2.17 8.00 7.19
N ILE A 67 -3.47 7.95 6.89
CA ILE A 67 -4.16 6.72 6.48
C ILE A 67 -3.54 6.15 5.19
N VAL A 68 -3.42 6.98 4.16
CA VAL A 68 -2.92 6.53 2.85
C VAL A 68 -1.44 6.19 2.92
N THR A 69 -0.63 6.98 3.65
CA THR A 69 0.80 6.68 3.80
C THR A 69 1.02 5.38 4.56
N PHE A 70 0.29 5.13 5.65
CA PHE A 70 0.42 3.89 6.41
C PHE A 70 0.03 2.65 5.58
N ASN A 71 -1.08 2.72 4.85
CA ASN A 71 -1.48 1.62 3.96
C ASN A 71 -0.42 1.35 2.88
N LYS A 72 0.18 2.40 2.32
CA LYS A 72 1.29 2.28 1.37
C LYS A 72 2.51 1.60 1.99
N VAL A 73 2.90 1.98 3.21
CA VAL A 73 4.00 1.33 3.95
C VAL A 73 3.73 -0.16 4.10
N LEU A 74 2.52 -0.55 4.52
CA LEU A 74 2.15 -1.96 4.66
C LEU A 74 2.21 -2.70 3.33
N ASP A 75 1.66 -2.13 2.25
CA ASP A 75 1.65 -2.75 0.93
C ASP A 75 3.07 -2.95 0.38
N ASP A 76 3.91 -1.94 0.51
CA ASP A 76 5.31 -1.99 0.06
C ASP A 76 6.11 -3.02 0.88
N LEU A 77 5.90 -3.10 2.21
CA LEU A 77 6.55 -4.09 3.08
C LEU A 77 6.07 -5.52 2.82
N LYS A 78 4.75 -5.73 2.62
CA LYS A 78 4.19 -7.04 2.24
C LYS A 78 4.78 -7.52 0.92
N GLY A 79 4.82 -6.64 -0.08
CA GLY A 79 5.41 -6.93 -1.38
C GLY A 79 6.88 -7.30 -1.28
N TYR A 80 7.66 -6.53 -0.51
CA TYR A 80 9.08 -6.79 -0.33
C TYR A 80 9.37 -8.11 0.39
N LEU A 81 8.60 -8.43 1.43
CA LEU A 81 8.78 -9.64 2.22
C LEU A 81 8.13 -10.88 1.59
N GLY A 82 7.47 -10.74 0.43
CA GLY A 82 6.74 -11.84 -0.21
C GLY A 82 5.58 -12.38 0.62
N LEU A 83 5.00 -11.55 1.50
CA LEU A 83 3.92 -11.95 2.39
C LEU A 83 2.59 -11.99 1.63
N SER A 84 1.97 -13.16 1.55
CA SER A 84 0.59 -13.31 1.10
C SER A 84 -0.34 -13.41 2.32
N LEU A 85 -1.10 -12.34 2.57
CA LEU A 85 -2.14 -12.34 3.59
C LEU A 85 -3.46 -12.81 2.98
N SER A 86 -4.30 -13.43 3.81
CA SER A 86 -5.63 -13.86 3.40
C SER A 86 -6.50 -12.66 3.02
N ARG A 87 -7.44 -12.90 2.10
CA ARG A 87 -8.39 -11.88 1.66
C ARG A 87 -9.30 -11.53 2.85
N GLY A 88 -9.12 -10.33 3.42
CA GLY A 88 -9.86 -9.90 4.62
C GLY A 88 -9.00 -9.63 5.84
N SER A 89 -7.67 -9.85 5.78
CA SER A 89 -6.79 -9.55 6.91
C SER A 89 -6.87 -8.09 7.36
N THR A 90 -6.92 -7.90 8.66
CA THR A 90 -6.93 -6.58 9.28
C THR A 90 -5.57 -5.90 9.16
N SER A 91 -5.53 -4.57 9.27
CA SER A 91 -4.25 -3.82 9.29
C SER A 91 -3.35 -4.30 10.45
N ARG A 92 -3.94 -4.74 11.56
CA ARG A 92 -3.23 -5.30 12.71
C ARG A 92 -2.56 -6.64 12.37
N GLU A 93 -3.31 -7.56 11.76
CA GLU A 93 -2.75 -8.84 11.29
C GLU A 93 -1.61 -8.64 10.29
N ALA A 94 -1.77 -7.66 9.38
CA ALA A 94 -0.71 -7.32 8.44
C ALA A 94 0.56 -6.83 9.14
N VAL A 95 0.42 -5.97 10.15
CA VAL A 95 1.55 -5.49 10.97
C VAL A 95 2.23 -6.65 11.67
N LEU A 96 1.48 -7.55 12.33
CA LEU A 96 2.05 -8.69 13.04
C LEU A 96 2.80 -9.64 12.10
N ALA A 97 2.23 -9.92 10.92
CA ALA A 97 2.88 -10.75 9.91
C ALA A 97 4.18 -10.11 9.39
N ILE A 98 4.20 -8.80 9.14
CA ILE A 98 5.40 -8.08 8.75
C ILE A 98 6.45 -8.10 9.88
N CYS A 99 6.03 -7.82 11.11
CA CYS A 99 6.88 -7.83 12.31
C CYS A 99 7.63 -9.15 12.49
N SER A 100 7.00 -10.29 12.18
CA SER A 100 7.64 -11.61 12.27
C SER A 100 8.88 -11.79 11.38
N ARG A 101 9.07 -10.89 10.41
CA ARG A 101 10.17 -10.93 9.42
C ARG A 101 11.13 -9.75 9.55
N LEU A 102 10.85 -8.79 10.42
CA LEU A 102 11.66 -7.57 10.61
C LEU A 102 12.53 -7.68 11.86
N SER A 103 13.53 -6.79 11.99
CA SER A 103 14.22 -6.59 13.26
C SER A 103 13.27 -6.05 14.33
N GLU A 104 13.61 -6.27 15.61
CA GLU A 104 12.82 -5.77 16.73
C GLU A 104 12.59 -4.25 16.66
N GLY A 105 13.64 -3.46 16.38
CA GLY A 105 13.52 -2.00 16.25
C GLY A 105 12.61 -1.55 15.09
N ALA A 106 12.65 -2.27 13.96
CA ALA A 106 11.75 -2.00 12.84
C ALA A 106 10.30 -2.38 13.18
N CYS A 107 10.09 -3.52 13.86
CA CYS A 107 8.77 -3.93 14.32
C CYS A 107 8.17 -2.92 15.32
N GLN A 108 8.93 -2.48 16.32
CA GLN A 108 8.50 -1.46 17.28
C GLN A 108 8.09 -0.16 16.58
N SER A 109 8.87 0.28 15.59
CA SER A 109 8.54 1.48 14.80
C SER A 109 7.27 1.29 13.97
N LEU A 110 7.07 0.12 13.37
CA LEU A 110 5.86 -0.20 12.61
C LEU A 110 4.61 -0.28 13.49
N MET A 111 4.71 -0.89 14.67
CA MET A 111 3.62 -0.93 15.65
C MET A 111 3.25 0.47 16.12
N ARG A 112 4.22 1.35 16.37
CA ARG A 112 3.95 2.73 16.76
C ARG A 112 3.27 3.55 15.65
N LEU A 113 3.59 3.30 14.38
CA LEU A 113 2.83 3.88 13.26
C LEU A 113 1.38 3.37 13.25
N TYR A 114 1.16 2.09 13.57
CA TYR A 114 -0.18 1.51 13.67
C TYR A 114 -1.01 2.15 14.78
N GLU A 115 -0.42 2.38 15.95
CA GLU A 115 -1.07 3.02 17.11
C GLU A 115 -1.56 4.44 16.81
N ILE A 116 -0.88 5.17 15.92
CA ILE A 116 -1.33 6.49 15.45
C ILE A 116 -2.39 6.35 14.36
N TYR A 117 -2.19 5.40 13.44
CA TYR A 117 -3.11 5.16 12.32
C TYR A 117 -4.50 4.70 12.76
N GLU A 118 -4.58 3.78 13.72
CA GLU A 118 -5.83 3.15 14.15
C GLU A 118 -6.89 4.18 14.62
N PRO A 119 -6.59 5.07 15.58
CA PRO A 119 -7.56 6.08 16.01
C PRO A 119 -7.85 7.09 14.90
N VAL A 120 -6.90 7.43 14.03
CA VAL A 120 -7.14 8.36 12.90
C VAL A 120 -8.10 7.75 11.87
N ARG A 121 -8.00 6.43 11.63
CA ARG A 121 -8.88 5.70 10.71
C ARG A 121 -10.31 5.61 11.22
N PHE A 122 -10.49 5.33 12.50
CA PHE A 122 -11.82 5.06 13.09
C PHE A 122 -12.46 6.26 13.76
N GLY A 123 -11.66 7.22 14.22
CA GLY A 123 -12.08 8.27 15.15
C GLY A 123 -12.83 9.44 14.53
N GLY A 124 -12.98 9.53 13.21
CA GLY A 124 -13.72 10.60 12.51
C GLY A 124 -13.17 12.03 12.71
N GLY A 125 -12.21 12.23 13.61
CA GLY A 125 -11.57 13.51 13.92
C GLY A 125 -10.35 13.80 13.06
N SER A 126 -10.02 15.09 12.94
CA SER A 126 -8.77 15.52 12.31
C SER A 126 -7.59 15.08 13.16
N ALA A 127 -6.62 14.38 12.56
CA ALA A 127 -5.35 14.06 13.23
C ALA A 127 -4.73 15.35 13.78
N ARG A 128 -4.30 15.31 15.04
CA ARG A 128 -3.68 16.47 15.67
C ARG A 128 -2.29 16.68 15.08
N ARG A 129 -1.77 17.89 15.23
CA ARG A 129 -0.41 18.21 14.80
C ARG A 129 0.63 17.31 15.49
N GLU A 130 0.40 16.99 16.76
CA GLU A 130 1.22 16.07 17.55
C GLU A 130 1.26 14.66 16.94
N ASP A 131 0.10 14.12 16.56
CA ASP A 131 -0.02 12.80 15.91
C ASP A 131 0.77 12.78 14.60
N LEU A 132 0.69 13.85 13.81
CA LEU A 132 1.40 13.97 12.55
C LEU A 132 2.92 14.05 12.74
N ASP A 133 3.38 14.86 13.68
CA ASP A 133 4.80 15.01 13.98
C ASP A 133 5.38 13.71 14.55
N GLU A 134 4.62 12.99 15.36
CA GLU A 134 4.98 11.66 15.84
C GLU A 134 4.98 10.63 14.70
N PHE A 135 3.97 10.63 13.82
CA PHE A 135 3.91 9.74 12.67
C PHE A 135 5.11 9.93 11.74
N ARG A 136 5.45 11.18 11.42
CA ARG A 136 6.59 11.51 10.55
C ARG A 136 7.92 11.06 11.17
N ARG A 137 8.14 11.33 12.46
CA ARG A 137 9.35 10.89 13.17
C ARG A 137 9.47 9.37 13.21
N THR A 138 8.37 8.69 13.53
CA THR A 138 8.32 7.22 13.58
C THR A 138 8.53 6.61 12.21
N LEU A 139 8.02 7.23 11.14
CA LEU A 139 8.23 6.79 9.76
C LEU A 139 9.71 6.90 9.36
N ILE A 140 10.37 8.01 9.70
CA ILE A 140 11.81 8.17 9.48
C ILE A 140 12.60 7.11 10.27
N LYS A 141 12.21 6.85 11.52
CA LYS A 141 12.84 5.82 12.35
C LYS A 141 12.67 4.44 11.70
N LEU A 142 11.47 4.06 11.29
CA LEU A 142 11.21 2.79 10.60
C LEU A 142 12.11 2.63 9.36
N ILE A 143 12.25 3.69 8.56
CA ILE A 143 13.14 3.68 7.38
C ILE A 143 14.59 3.40 7.78
N SER A 144 15.09 4.06 8.84
CA SER A 144 16.45 3.83 9.33
C SER A 144 16.65 2.41 9.85
N GLU A 145 15.69 1.87 10.61
CA GLU A 145 15.74 0.52 11.16
C GLU A 145 15.74 -0.55 10.06
N ILE A 146 14.91 -0.38 9.02
CA ILE A 146 14.88 -1.31 7.90
C ILE A 146 16.19 -1.24 7.08
N ARG A 147 16.78 -0.06 6.91
CA ARG A 147 18.09 0.09 6.26
C ARG A 147 19.20 -0.60 7.05
N LEU A 148 19.20 -0.43 8.37
CA LEU A 148 20.17 -1.07 9.26
C LEU A 148 20.01 -2.59 9.25
N TRP A 149 18.79 -3.09 9.39
CA TRP A 149 18.48 -4.51 9.31
C TRP A 149 18.95 -5.13 7.99
N ARG A 150 18.74 -4.44 6.87
CA ARG A 150 19.25 -4.88 5.56
C ARG A 150 20.77 -4.92 5.50
N SER A 151 21.46 -3.94 6.08
CA SER A 151 22.94 -3.92 6.05
C SER A 151 23.59 -5.09 6.79
N ARG A 152 22.81 -5.78 7.64
CA ARG A 152 23.26 -6.91 8.46
C ARG A 152 22.78 -8.28 7.94
N SER A 153 21.91 -8.31 6.93
CA SER A 153 21.35 -9.53 6.31
C SER A 153 22.02 -9.81 4.98
#